data_AF-A0A3D2WH94-F1
#
_entry.id   AF-A0A3D2WH94-F1
#
_cell.length_a   1.000
_cell.length_b   1.000
_cell.length_c   1.000
_cell.angle_alpha   90.00
_cell.angle_beta   90.00
_cell.angle_gamma   90.00
#
_symmetry.space_group_name_H-M   'P 1'
#
loop_
_entity.id
_entity.type
_entity.pdbx_description
1 polymer ?
#
loop_
_entity_poly.entity_id
_entity_poly.type
_entity_poly.pdbx_seq_one_letter_code
_entity_poly.pdbx_strand_id
1 'polypeptide(L)'
;MISTQNIGKAEFIIHSTHTTSPQIKDALSDLPRIAKLVEKDTGWKLSGRLHICTPDVDALMNKIDSERAATFNIHFKTEDFAKIREIFDKEDLDAVRAQMNLVEAVYMPHLKELCLADHGVNAIGTSDDVKSSLYHELVHYLQDTHHPEFMAAIDQAKVISMRLNLENDKKNAKLIKIMENRVLSLQSMAEGQPTRLQQIHDKDYFPNKGNKDGNYKALKIVTTLLPFGLLKKVNQYIKGVDFFKVHPVSAPAVDQFFNPRFAETAIK
;
A
#
# COMPACT_ATOMS: atom_id res chain seq x y z
N MET A 1 7.75 -19.20 13.04
CA MET A 1 7.11 -20.36 12.38
C MET A 1 7.02 -20.06 10.88
N ILE A 2 7.30 -21.03 10.01
CA ILE A 2 7.10 -20.90 8.55
C ILE A 2 6.02 -21.88 8.13
N SER A 3 5.01 -21.44 7.39
CA SER A 3 4.02 -22.31 6.75
C SER A 3 3.80 -21.89 5.30
N THR A 4 3.41 -22.85 4.45
CA THR A 4 3.14 -22.60 3.03
C THR A 4 1.70 -22.97 2.72
N GLN A 5 0.99 -22.07 2.02
CA GLN A 5 -0.35 -22.35 1.49
C GLN A 5 -0.34 -22.18 -0.04
N ASN A 6 -0.86 -23.17 -0.76
CA ASN A 6 -0.99 -23.11 -2.22
C ASN A 6 -2.44 -22.82 -2.59
N ILE A 7 -2.67 -21.73 -3.34
CA ILE A 7 -4.00 -21.34 -3.81
C ILE A 7 -3.90 -21.07 -5.31
N GLY A 8 -4.44 -21.99 -6.12
CA GLY A 8 -4.30 -21.93 -7.57
C GLY A 8 -2.84 -22.03 -8.01
N LYS A 9 -2.34 -21.01 -8.71
CA LYS A 9 -0.93 -20.89 -9.14
C LYS A 9 -0.08 -20.03 -8.21
N ALA A 10 -0.64 -19.56 -7.10
CA ALA A 10 0.06 -18.76 -6.11
C ALA A 10 0.50 -19.62 -4.92
N GLU A 11 1.73 -19.40 -4.49
CA GLU A 11 2.33 -19.97 -3.29
C GLU A 11 2.49 -18.83 -2.26
N PHE A 12 1.80 -18.96 -1.12
CA PHE A 12 1.90 -18.04 0.00
C PHE A 12 2.83 -18.61 1.05
N ILE A 13 3.95 -17.93 1.29
CA ILE A 13 4.95 -18.33 2.27
C ILE A 13 4.78 -17.44 3.49
N ILE A 14 4.20 -17.99 4.55
CA ILE A 14 3.82 -17.27 5.75
C ILE A 14 4.95 -17.38 6.79
N HIS A 15 5.51 -16.24 7.17
CA HIS A 15 6.57 -16.12 8.16
C HIS A 15 6.08 -15.33 9.37
N SER A 16 6.13 -15.97 10.54
CA SER A 16 5.88 -15.31 11.81
C SER A 16 7.12 -15.35 12.71
N THR A 17 7.51 -14.19 13.23
CA THR A 17 8.68 -13.99 14.09
C THR A 17 8.36 -14.11 15.58
N HIS A 18 7.08 -14.17 15.95
CA HIS A 18 6.60 -14.20 17.33
C HIS A 18 5.26 -14.94 17.44
N THR A 19 4.65 -14.98 18.63
CA THR A 19 3.33 -15.60 18.79
C THR A 19 2.25 -14.70 18.18
N THR A 20 1.76 -15.10 17.01
CA THR A 20 0.75 -14.32 16.27
C THR A 20 -0.58 -14.21 17.03
N SER A 21 -1.20 -13.03 16.99
CA SER A 21 -2.51 -12.74 17.61
C SER A 21 -3.65 -13.59 17.01
N PRO A 22 -4.73 -13.86 17.77
CA PRO A 22 -5.88 -14.62 17.28
C PRO A 22 -6.52 -14.04 16.01
N GLN A 23 -6.60 -12.72 15.90
CA GLN A 23 -7.20 -12.02 14.77
C GLN A 23 -6.43 -12.27 13.46
N ILE A 24 -5.09 -12.22 13.52
CA ILE A 24 -4.23 -12.51 12.37
C ILE A 24 -4.27 -14.00 12.03
N LYS A 25 -4.28 -14.90 13.03
CA LYS A 25 -4.45 -16.34 12.79
C LYS A 25 -5.75 -16.65 12.06
N ASP A 26 -6.84 -16.00 12.43
CA ASP A 26 -8.15 -16.15 11.78
C ASP A 26 -8.17 -15.52 10.37
N ALA A 27 -7.45 -14.42 10.14
CA ALA A 27 -7.30 -13.88 8.79
C ALA A 27 -6.46 -14.81 7.87
N LEU A 28 -5.39 -15.39 8.40
CA LEU A 28 -4.50 -16.31 7.67
C LEU A 28 -5.14 -17.67 7.39
N SER A 29 -6.05 -18.15 8.26
CA SER A 29 -6.84 -19.35 7.99
C SER A 29 -7.86 -19.12 6.87
N ASP A 30 -8.36 -17.89 6.76
CA ASP A 30 -9.34 -17.47 5.74
C ASP A 30 -8.68 -16.99 4.42
N LEU A 31 -7.34 -16.94 4.37
CA LEU A 31 -6.56 -16.53 3.20
C LEU A 31 -7.00 -17.24 1.90
N PRO A 32 -7.27 -18.56 1.85
CA PRO A 32 -7.76 -19.21 0.64
C PRO A 32 -9.11 -18.66 0.12
N ARG A 33 -10.01 -18.26 1.03
CA ARG A 33 -11.29 -17.67 0.66
C ARG A 33 -11.08 -16.23 0.17
N ILE A 34 -10.28 -15.44 0.88
CA ILE A 34 -9.96 -14.05 0.54
C ILE A 34 -9.26 -13.99 -0.83
N ALA A 35 -8.26 -14.84 -1.07
CA ALA A 35 -7.56 -14.92 -2.35
C ALA A 35 -8.51 -15.19 -3.53
N LYS A 36 -9.44 -16.14 -3.36
CA LYS A 36 -10.47 -16.42 -4.39
C LYS A 36 -11.41 -15.25 -4.62
N LEU A 37 -11.79 -14.54 -3.56
CA LEU A 37 -12.62 -13.34 -3.65
C LEU A 37 -11.88 -12.24 -4.45
N VAL A 38 -10.61 -11.98 -4.13
CA VAL A 38 -9.77 -11.02 -4.85
C VAL A 38 -9.65 -11.36 -6.33
N GLU A 39 -9.39 -12.62 -6.70
CA GLU A 39 -9.33 -13.02 -8.12
C GLU A 39 -10.67 -12.83 -8.85
N LYS A 40 -11.77 -13.11 -8.17
CA LYS A 40 -13.12 -12.95 -8.72
C LYS A 40 -13.43 -11.47 -8.97
N ASP A 41 -13.12 -10.62 -8.00
CA ASP A 41 -13.56 -9.23 -8.02
C ASP A 41 -12.64 -8.34 -8.87
N THR A 42 -11.35 -8.67 -8.96
CA THR A 42 -10.42 -7.99 -9.87
C THR A 42 -10.46 -8.57 -11.28
N GLY A 43 -10.81 -9.84 -11.46
CA GLY A 43 -10.68 -10.56 -12.73
C GLY A 43 -9.24 -10.96 -13.07
N TRP A 44 -8.27 -10.63 -12.22
CA TRP A 44 -6.86 -11.01 -12.36
C TRP A 44 -6.57 -12.31 -11.60
N LYS A 45 -5.48 -13.00 -11.98
CA LYS A 45 -5.10 -14.28 -11.37
C LYS A 45 -3.90 -14.13 -10.46
N LEU A 46 -4.02 -14.65 -9.24
CA LEU A 46 -2.91 -14.77 -8.30
C LEU A 46 -1.95 -15.84 -8.83
N SER A 47 -0.68 -15.48 -8.93
CA SER A 47 0.36 -16.39 -9.41
C SER A 47 1.72 -16.02 -8.83
N GLY A 48 2.63 -16.99 -8.78
CA GLY A 48 3.98 -16.78 -8.26
C GLY A 48 4.06 -16.98 -6.75
N ARG A 49 5.08 -16.40 -6.13
CA ARG A 49 5.33 -16.51 -4.69
C ARG A 49 5.09 -15.17 -4.02
N LEU A 50 4.25 -15.16 -2.97
CA LEU A 50 4.07 -14.01 -2.10
C LEU A 50 4.47 -14.39 -0.68
N HIS A 51 5.41 -13.63 -0.12
CA HIS A 51 5.75 -13.77 1.30
C HIS A 51 4.74 -12.97 2.12
N ILE A 52 4.12 -13.63 3.12
CA ILE A 52 3.28 -12.96 4.11
C ILE A 52 4.03 -12.96 5.43
N CYS A 53 4.22 -11.78 6.01
CA CYS A 53 4.95 -11.55 7.23
C CYS A 53 4.00 -11.08 8.35
N THR A 54 4.22 -11.48 9.60
CA THR A 54 3.45 -10.95 10.75
C THR A 54 4.40 -10.25 11.73
N PRO A 55 4.86 -9.02 11.44
CA PRO A 55 5.82 -8.32 12.28
C PRO A 55 5.11 -7.61 13.43
N ASP A 56 5.81 -7.44 14.56
CA ASP A 56 5.41 -6.43 15.54
C ASP A 56 5.67 -5.03 14.96
N VAL A 57 5.26 -3.99 15.69
CA VAL A 57 5.36 -2.60 15.24
C VAL A 57 6.80 -2.17 14.95
N ASP A 58 7.77 -2.61 15.77
CA ASP A 58 9.18 -2.29 15.57
C ASP A 58 9.76 -2.96 14.32
N ALA A 59 9.46 -4.24 14.14
CA ALA A 59 9.86 -4.99 12.95
C ALA A 59 9.18 -4.44 11.69
N LEU A 60 7.95 -3.95 11.79
CA LEU A 60 7.22 -3.31 10.70
C LEU A 60 7.91 -2.00 10.27
N MET A 61 8.28 -1.14 11.23
CA MET A 61 9.02 0.09 10.95
C MET A 61 10.32 -0.19 10.19
N ASN A 62 11.10 -1.17 10.65
CA ASN A 62 12.34 -1.57 9.98
C ASN A 62 12.11 -2.09 8.54
N LYS A 63 11.01 -2.80 8.30
CA LYS A 63 10.64 -3.28 6.97
C LYS A 63 10.23 -2.14 6.04
N ILE A 64 9.45 -1.18 6.56
CA ILE A 64 9.11 0.03 5.82
C ILE A 64 10.38 0.78 5.43
N ASP A 65 11.31 1.00 6.37
CA ASP A 65 12.60 1.63 6.08
C ASP A 65 13.41 0.89 5.01
N SER A 66 13.36 -0.44 5.03
CA SER A 66 13.99 -1.28 3.99
C SER A 66 13.32 -1.13 2.62
N GLU A 67 11.99 -1.09 2.57
CA GLU A 67 11.21 -0.81 1.36
C GLU A 67 11.51 0.60 0.82
N ARG A 68 11.61 1.61 1.70
CA ARG A 68 12.02 2.97 1.34
C ARG A 68 13.40 2.94 0.68
N ALA A 69 14.36 2.30 1.34
CA ALA A 69 15.73 2.17 0.85
C ALA A 69 15.79 1.48 -0.52
N ALA A 70 15.02 0.41 -0.72
CA ALA A 70 14.92 -0.29 -1.99
C ALA A 70 14.39 0.63 -3.10
N THR A 71 13.30 1.35 -2.84
CA THR A 71 12.72 2.34 -3.78
C THR A 71 13.78 3.35 -4.20
N PHE A 72 14.54 3.89 -3.25
CA PHE A 72 15.54 4.91 -3.54
C PHE A 72 16.78 4.36 -4.24
N ASN A 73 17.28 3.19 -3.85
CA ASN A 73 18.47 2.58 -4.46
C ASN A 73 18.27 2.27 -5.95
N ILE A 74 17.04 1.99 -6.38
CA ILE A 74 16.73 1.76 -7.80
C ILE A 74 16.84 3.07 -8.60
N HIS A 75 16.64 4.23 -7.97
CA HIS A 75 16.39 5.49 -8.66
C HIS A 75 17.34 6.64 -8.32
N PHE A 76 18.18 6.52 -7.29
CA PHE A 76 19.16 7.54 -6.85
C PHE A 76 20.60 7.05 -6.92
N LYS A 77 21.54 7.99 -7.06
CA LYS A 77 22.96 7.73 -6.77
C LYS A 77 23.17 7.71 -5.25
N THR A 78 24.13 6.94 -4.77
CA THR A 78 24.41 6.72 -3.33
C THR A 78 24.57 8.00 -2.50
N GLU A 79 25.08 9.08 -3.10
CA GLU A 79 25.30 10.37 -2.43
C GLU A 79 24.00 11.14 -2.14
N ASP A 80 22.98 10.98 -3.00
CA ASP A 80 21.66 11.57 -2.79
C ASP A 80 20.88 10.83 -1.69
N PHE A 81 21.16 9.54 -1.53
CA PHE A 81 20.53 8.69 -0.51
C PHE A 81 20.87 9.13 0.92
N ALA A 82 22.11 9.55 1.18
CA ALA A 82 22.51 10.05 2.50
C ALA A 82 21.72 11.30 2.91
N LYS A 83 21.51 12.23 1.96
CA LYS A 83 20.72 13.46 2.20
C LYS A 83 19.23 13.17 2.39
N ILE A 84 18.70 12.19 1.65
CA ILE A 84 17.32 11.70 1.83
C ILE A 84 17.16 11.09 3.23
N ARG A 85 18.13 10.27 3.67
CA ARG A 85 18.11 9.62 4.98
C ARG A 85 18.15 10.61 6.14
N GLU A 86 18.99 11.64 6.07
CA GLU A 86 19.04 12.71 7.08
C GLU A 86 17.70 13.45 7.27
N ILE A 87 16.83 13.41 6.27
CA ILE A 87 15.50 14.01 6.38
C ILE A 87 14.55 13.08 7.13
N PHE A 88 14.60 11.77 6.87
CA PHE A 88 13.82 10.78 7.62
C PHE A 88 14.26 10.69 9.08
N ASP A 89 15.56 10.85 9.34
CA ASP A 89 16.10 10.88 10.71
C ASP A 89 15.60 12.09 11.53
N LYS A 90 14.97 13.09 10.88
CA LYS A 90 14.33 14.25 11.53
C LYS A 90 12.82 14.05 11.78
N GLU A 91 12.24 12.91 11.39
CA GLU A 91 10.85 12.60 11.68
C GLU A 91 10.66 12.36 13.18
N ASP A 92 9.51 12.80 13.70
CA ASP A 92 9.11 12.49 15.07
C ASP A 92 8.74 11.00 15.16
N LEU A 93 9.70 10.19 15.62
CA LEU A 93 9.58 8.74 15.71
C LEU A 93 8.38 8.30 16.57
N ASP A 94 8.00 9.07 17.58
CA ASP A 94 6.84 8.75 18.42
C ASP A 94 5.54 8.99 17.65
N ALA A 95 5.47 10.06 16.86
CA ALA A 95 4.33 10.31 15.97
C ALA A 95 4.21 9.25 14.87
N VAL A 96 5.33 8.84 14.28
CA VAL A 96 5.37 7.74 13.29
C VAL A 96 4.90 6.44 13.93
N ARG A 97 5.45 6.08 15.10
CA ARG A 97 5.06 4.88 15.85
C ARG A 97 3.58 4.88 16.20
N ALA A 98 3.03 6.01 16.65
CA ALA A 98 1.61 6.14 16.95
C ALA A 98 0.71 5.85 15.73
N GLN A 99 1.18 6.15 14.53
CA GLN A 99 0.47 5.84 13.29
C GLN A 99 0.67 4.39 12.85
N MET A 100 1.87 3.82 13.06
CA MET A 100 2.13 2.40 12.81
C MET A 100 1.21 1.49 13.63
N ASN A 101 0.89 1.89 14.87
CA ASN A 101 -0.07 1.19 15.74
C ASN A 101 -1.50 1.10 15.18
N LEU A 102 -1.80 1.81 14.09
CA LEU A 102 -3.11 1.82 13.44
C LEU A 102 -3.10 1.07 12.10
N VAL A 103 -1.94 0.59 11.64
CA VAL A 103 -1.81 -0.23 10.43
C VAL A 103 -2.27 -1.64 10.72
N GLU A 104 -3.02 -2.25 9.80
CA GLU A 104 -3.42 -3.66 9.91
C GLU A 104 -2.67 -4.54 8.92
N ALA A 105 -2.50 -4.04 7.70
CA ALA A 105 -1.73 -4.69 6.66
C ALA A 105 -1.03 -3.66 5.77
N VAL A 106 0.05 -4.09 5.11
CA VAL A 106 0.72 -3.31 4.06
C VAL A 106 1.38 -4.25 3.05
N TYR A 107 1.21 -3.98 1.76
CA TYR A 107 1.97 -4.59 0.69
C TYR A 107 3.23 -3.76 0.36
N MET A 108 4.39 -4.41 0.35
CA MET A 108 5.70 -3.84 0.06
C MET A 108 6.20 -4.37 -1.30
N PRO A 109 6.00 -3.63 -2.40
CA PRO A 109 6.27 -4.11 -3.76
C PRO A 109 7.74 -4.40 -4.06
N HIS A 110 8.70 -3.70 -3.47
CA HIS A 110 10.13 -3.99 -3.71
C HIS A 110 10.64 -5.16 -2.88
N LEU A 111 10.13 -5.35 -1.66
CA LEU A 111 10.37 -6.56 -0.86
C LEU A 111 9.56 -7.78 -1.32
N LYS A 112 8.54 -7.57 -2.17
CA LYS A 112 7.55 -8.60 -2.60
C LYS A 112 6.93 -9.32 -1.39
N GLU A 113 6.60 -8.54 -0.37
CA GLU A 113 6.11 -9.04 0.91
C GLU A 113 4.85 -8.30 1.32
N LEU A 114 3.89 -9.02 1.90
CA LEU A 114 2.69 -8.46 2.53
C LEU A 114 2.82 -8.65 4.02
N CYS A 115 2.80 -7.57 4.80
CA CYS A 115 2.93 -7.65 6.24
C CYS A 115 1.61 -7.36 6.93
N LEU A 116 1.19 -8.27 7.81
CA LEU A 116 0.04 -8.13 8.72
C LEU A 116 0.57 -7.67 10.08
N ALA A 117 0.36 -6.40 10.40
CA ALA A 117 0.91 -5.78 11.60
C ALA A 117 0.30 -6.39 12.87
N ASP A 118 1.13 -7.01 13.69
CA ASP A 118 0.70 -7.64 14.93
C ASP A 118 0.96 -6.71 16.12
N HIS A 119 -0.11 -6.14 16.65
CA HIS A 119 -0.07 -5.29 17.84
C HIS A 119 -0.19 -6.09 19.15
N GLY A 120 -0.12 -7.43 19.06
CA GLY A 120 -0.24 -8.33 20.19
C GLY A 120 -1.60 -8.23 20.88
N VAL A 121 -1.61 -8.26 22.22
CA VAL A 121 -2.83 -8.12 23.04
C VAL A 121 -3.51 -6.76 22.91
N ASN A 122 -2.81 -5.77 22.35
CA ASN A 122 -3.32 -4.42 22.12
C ASN A 122 -3.91 -4.25 20.70
N ALA A 123 -4.16 -5.34 19.96
CA ALA A 123 -4.76 -5.30 18.63
C ALA A 123 -6.01 -4.42 18.57
N ILE A 124 -5.88 -3.27 17.90
CA ILE A 124 -6.95 -2.31 17.67
C ILE A 124 -7.76 -2.79 16.46
N GLY A 125 -8.50 -3.89 16.58
CA GLY A 125 -9.29 -4.41 15.47
C GLY A 125 -9.91 -5.79 15.71
N THR A 126 -11.01 -6.03 15.02
CA THR A 126 -11.62 -7.35 14.85
C THR A 126 -10.82 -8.17 13.84
N SER A 127 -11.09 -9.49 13.76
CA SER A 127 -10.50 -10.28 12.67
C SER A 127 -10.98 -9.81 11.29
N ASP A 128 -12.22 -9.34 11.18
CA ASP A 128 -12.79 -8.84 9.93
C ASP A 128 -12.09 -7.55 9.46
N ASP A 129 -11.55 -6.74 10.36
CA ASP A 129 -10.67 -5.62 10.01
C ASP A 129 -9.39 -6.14 9.31
N VAL A 130 -8.69 -7.10 9.92
CA VAL A 130 -7.47 -7.70 9.36
C VAL A 130 -7.75 -8.40 8.03
N LYS A 131 -8.88 -9.12 7.90
CA LYS A 131 -9.29 -9.78 6.65
C LYS A 131 -9.59 -8.76 5.55
N SER A 132 -10.29 -7.67 5.87
CA SER A 132 -10.58 -6.59 4.91
C SER A 132 -9.30 -5.89 4.45
N SER A 133 -8.34 -5.67 5.36
CA SER A 133 -7.02 -5.12 5.02
C SER A 133 -6.18 -6.09 4.20
N LEU A 134 -6.16 -7.38 4.54
CA LEU A 134 -5.50 -8.41 3.72
C LEU A 134 -6.11 -8.49 2.31
N TYR A 135 -7.43 -8.39 2.18
CA TYR A 135 -8.10 -8.30 0.87
C TYR A 135 -7.60 -7.10 0.06
N HIS A 136 -7.49 -5.93 0.69
CA HIS A 136 -6.99 -4.69 0.06
C HIS A 136 -5.57 -4.84 -0.47
N GLU A 137 -4.66 -5.32 0.37
CA GLU A 137 -3.25 -5.47 0.02
C GLU A 137 -3.01 -6.55 -1.05
N LEU A 138 -3.85 -7.58 -1.10
CA LEU A 138 -3.81 -8.58 -2.19
C LEU A 138 -4.24 -7.99 -3.54
N VAL A 139 -5.12 -7.00 -3.56
CA VAL A 139 -5.43 -6.25 -4.80
C VAL A 139 -4.21 -5.44 -5.24
N HIS A 140 -3.49 -4.78 -4.32
CA HIS A 140 -2.23 -4.10 -4.65
C HIS A 140 -1.16 -5.05 -5.20
N TYR A 141 -1.04 -6.25 -4.63
CA TYR A 141 -0.18 -7.29 -5.18
C TYR A 141 -0.56 -7.65 -6.63
N LEU A 142 -1.86 -7.75 -6.94
CA LEU A 142 -2.30 -8.00 -8.31
C LEU A 142 -2.03 -6.81 -9.25
N GLN A 143 -2.21 -5.57 -8.78
CA GLN A 143 -1.83 -4.38 -9.55
C GLN A 143 -0.34 -4.40 -9.90
N ASP A 144 0.54 -4.74 -8.96
CA ASP A 144 1.99 -4.84 -9.20
C ASP A 144 2.36 -5.94 -10.19
N THR A 145 1.71 -7.10 -10.11
CA THR A 145 1.99 -8.22 -11.00
C THR A 145 1.41 -8.06 -12.41
N HIS A 146 0.28 -7.36 -12.56
CA HIS A 146 -0.40 -7.18 -13.86
C HIS A 146 -0.04 -5.84 -14.53
N HIS A 147 0.35 -4.83 -13.74
CA HIS A 147 0.70 -3.50 -14.22
C HIS A 147 2.03 -3.00 -13.61
N PRO A 148 3.14 -3.73 -13.80
CA PRO A 148 4.44 -3.36 -13.22
C PRO A 148 4.93 -1.99 -13.71
N GLU A 149 4.61 -1.61 -14.95
CA GLU A 149 4.95 -0.29 -15.49
C GLU A 149 4.22 0.85 -14.78
N PHE A 150 3.01 0.58 -14.27
CA PHE A 150 2.23 1.56 -13.51
C PHE A 150 2.83 1.81 -12.14
N MET A 151 3.21 0.74 -11.43
CA MET A 151 3.89 0.84 -10.14
C MET A 151 5.24 1.54 -10.29
N ALA A 152 6.03 1.18 -11.31
CA ALA A 152 7.28 1.85 -11.61
C ALA A 152 7.10 3.36 -11.90
N ALA A 153 6.00 3.76 -12.54
CA ALA A 153 5.72 5.18 -12.79
C ALA A 153 5.40 5.95 -11.49
N ILE A 154 4.73 5.32 -10.52
CA ILE A 154 4.51 5.90 -9.18
C ILE A 154 5.86 6.16 -8.50
N ASP A 155 6.75 5.16 -8.47
CA ASP A 155 8.03 5.27 -7.78
C ASP A 155 8.95 6.29 -8.44
N GLN A 156 9.02 6.29 -9.77
CA GLN A 156 9.73 7.32 -10.52
C GLN A 156 9.20 8.72 -10.20
N ALA A 157 7.88 8.90 -10.14
CA ALA A 157 7.29 10.20 -9.83
C ALA A 157 7.62 10.66 -8.40
N LYS A 158 7.56 9.75 -7.41
CA LYS A 158 7.94 10.03 -6.02
C LYS A 158 9.41 10.45 -5.93
N VAL A 159 10.30 9.69 -6.56
CA VAL A 159 11.74 9.92 -6.56
C VAL A 159 12.08 11.27 -7.19
N ILE A 160 11.56 11.56 -8.39
CA ILE A 160 11.82 12.85 -9.06
C ILE A 160 11.28 14.00 -8.19
N SER A 161 10.08 13.86 -7.62
CA SER A 161 9.50 14.88 -6.75
C SER A 161 10.37 15.12 -5.51
N MET A 162 10.90 14.07 -4.89
CA MET A 162 11.81 14.20 -3.73
C MET A 162 13.12 14.87 -4.10
N ARG A 163 13.74 14.46 -5.22
CA ARG A 163 14.98 15.04 -5.71
C ARG A 163 14.87 16.55 -5.92
N LEU A 164 13.82 16.98 -6.61
CA LEU A 164 13.59 18.40 -6.89
C LEU A 164 13.35 19.21 -5.61
N ASN A 165 12.70 18.63 -4.60
CA ASN A 165 12.52 19.27 -3.30
C ASN A 165 13.84 19.38 -2.52
N LEU A 166 14.72 18.37 -2.59
CA LEU A 166 16.04 18.37 -1.95
C LEU A 166 16.98 19.43 -2.50
N GLU A 167 16.95 19.62 -3.81
CA GLU A 167 17.76 20.63 -4.49
C GLU A 167 17.32 22.05 -4.10
N ASN A 168 16.13 22.21 -3.47
CA ASN A 168 15.51 23.46 -3.03
C ASN A 168 15.62 24.59 -4.09
N ASP A 169 15.60 24.20 -5.36
CA ASP A 169 15.80 25.12 -6.45
C ASP A 169 14.49 25.83 -6.73
N LYS A 170 14.39 27.10 -6.30
CA LYS A 170 13.23 27.96 -6.57
C LYS A 170 12.91 28.04 -8.07
N LYS A 171 13.87 27.79 -8.96
CA LYS A 171 13.64 27.73 -10.42
C LYS A 171 12.81 26.52 -10.84
N ASN A 172 12.78 25.46 -10.04
CA ASN A 172 12.06 24.21 -10.30
C ASN A 172 10.68 24.13 -9.63
N ALA A 173 10.21 25.18 -8.97
CA ALA A 173 8.93 25.17 -8.23
C ALA A 173 7.72 24.70 -9.07
N LYS A 174 7.66 25.07 -10.35
CA LYS A 174 6.60 24.61 -11.27
C LYS A 174 6.70 23.11 -11.54
N LEU A 175 7.91 22.60 -11.75
CA LEU A 175 8.16 21.19 -12.00
C LEU A 175 7.88 20.35 -10.76
N ILE A 176 8.26 20.81 -9.57
CA ILE A 176 7.91 20.19 -8.28
C ILE A 176 6.40 19.99 -8.20
N LYS A 177 5.61 21.05 -8.43
CA LYS A 177 4.15 20.98 -8.39
C LYS A 177 3.56 20.00 -9.41
N ILE A 178 4.14 19.93 -10.62
CA ILE A 178 3.71 18.96 -11.65
C ILE A 178 3.97 17.53 -11.17
N MET A 179 5.16 17.26 -10.62
CA MET A 179 5.53 15.94 -10.13
C MET A 179 4.72 15.54 -8.89
N GLU A 180 4.48 16.47 -7.97
CA GLU A 180 3.58 16.27 -6.83
C GLU A 180 2.17 15.87 -7.28
N ASN A 181 1.59 16.58 -8.25
CA ASN A 181 0.27 16.25 -8.77
C ASN A 181 0.27 14.89 -9.48
N ARG A 182 1.33 14.58 -10.23
CA ARG A 182 1.51 13.28 -10.87
C ARG A 182 1.52 12.13 -9.85
N VAL A 183 2.29 12.27 -8.78
CA VAL A 183 2.30 11.30 -7.67
C VAL A 183 0.90 11.13 -7.10
N LEU A 184 0.23 12.23 -6.77
CA LEU A 184 -1.11 12.18 -6.18
C LEU A 184 -2.14 11.52 -7.10
N SER A 185 -2.14 11.83 -8.41
CA SER A 185 -3.08 11.23 -9.36
C SER A 185 -2.83 9.73 -9.54
N LEU A 186 -1.57 9.31 -9.72
CA LEU A 186 -1.23 7.89 -9.88
C LEU A 186 -1.58 7.10 -8.61
N GLN A 187 -1.22 7.60 -7.43
CA GLN A 187 -1.55 6.91 -6.18
C GLN A 187 -3.05 6.93 -5.88
N SER A 188 -3.76 8.00 -6.23
CA SER A 188 -5.23 8.01 -6.09
C SER A 188 -5.87 6.90 -6.92
N MET A 189 -5.34 6.63 -8.13
CA MET A 189 -5.82 5.50 -8.94
C MET A 189 -5.48 4.15 -8.29
N ALA A 190 -4.24 3.96 -7.84
CA ALA A 190 -3.79 2.73 -7.18
C ALA A 190 -4.64 2.36 -5.95
N GLU A 191 -4.86 3.32 -5.06
CA GLU A 191 -5.62 3.17 -3.80
C GLU A 191 -7.15 3.14 -4.04
N GLY A 192 -7.60 3.77 -5.13
CA GLY A 192 -9.02 3.94 -5.43
C GLY A 192 -9.72 2.61 -5.72
N GLN A 193 -9.11 1.74 -6.51
CA GLN A 193 -9.67 0.44 -6.88
C GLN A 193 -9.89 -0.48 -5.66
N PRO A 194 -8.88 -0.81 -4.83
CA PRO A 194 -9.05 -1.68 -3.68
C PRO A 194 -10.00 -1.08 -2.64
N THR A 195 -9.93 0.24 -2.41
CA THR A 195 -10.86 0.92 -1.51
C THR A 195 -12.30 0.82 -2.02
N ARG A 196 -12.53 0.99 -3.33
CA ARG A 196 -13.87 0.84 -3.90
C ARG A 196 -14.36 -0.60 -3.78
N LEU A 197 -13.50 -1.58 -4.02
CA LEU A 197 -13.84 -2.99 -3.85
C LEU A 197 -14.22 -3.31 -2.40
N GLN A 198 -13.46 -2.82 -1.41
CA GLN A 198 -13.83 -2.93 0.01
C GLN A 198 -15.22 -2.33 0.28
N GLN A 199 -15.55 -1.16 -0.28
CA GLN A 199 -16.90 -0.55 -0.12
C GLN A 199 -18.03 -1.41 -0.71
N ILE A 200 -17.75 -2.27 -1.68
CA ILE A 200 -18.73 -3.21 -2.26
C ILE A 200 -18.88 -4.45 -1.37
N HIS A 201 -17.78 -4.93 -0.79
CA HIS A 201 -17.69 -6.28 -0.23
C HIS A 201 -17.67 -6.35 1.30
N ASP A 202 -17.18 -5.32 1.99
CA ASP A 202 -16.95 -5.38 3.45
C ASP A 202 -18.22 -5.75 4.22
N LYS A 203 -19.37 -5.18 3.85
CA LYS A 203 -20.64 -5.48 4.52
C LYS A 203 -21.07 -6.94 4.40
N ASP A 204 -20.77 -7.57 3.27
CA ASP A 204 -21.24 -8.93 2.96
C ASP A 204 -20.23 -10.00 3.41
N TYR A 205 -18.93 -9.69 3.37
CA TYR A 205 -17.86 -10.66 3.60
C TYR A 205 -17.06 -10.43 4.89
N PHE A 206 -17.11 -9.23 5.46
CA PHE A 206 -16.39 -8.81 6.68
C PHE A 206 -17.31 -7.98 7.62
N PRO A 207 -18.50 -8.50 8.00
CA PRO A 207 -19.56 -7.71 8.62
C PRO A 207 -19.23 -7.18 10.02
N ASN A 208 -18.22 -7.73 10.71
CA ASN A 208 -17.80 -7.26 12.03
C ASN A 208 -16.67 -6.23 11.97
N LYS A 209 -16.27 -5.79 10.78
CA LYS A 209 -15.30 -4.71 10.60
C LYS A 209 -15.76 -3.47 11.37
N GLY A 210 -14.87 -2.87 12.15
CA GLY A 210 -15.20 -1.69 12.93
C GLY A 210 -15.50 -0.49 12.01
N ASN A 211 -16.49 0.34 12.37
CA ASN A 211 -16.71 1.63 11.71
C ASN A 211 -15.56 2.59 12.03
N LYS A 212 -14.45 2.43 11.32
CA LYS A 212 -13.26 3.27 11.42
C LYS A 212 -13.32 4.40 10.37
N ASP A 213 -14.41 5.16 10.36
CA ASP A 213 -14.61 6.28 9.42
C ASP A 213 -13.54 7.40 9.53
N GLY A 214 -12.62 7.32 10.49
CA GLY A 214 -11.49 8.25 10.68
C GLY A 214 -10.08 7.70 10.40
N ASN A 215 -9.88 6.38 10.22
CA ASN A 215 -8.54 5.77 10.29
C ASN A 215 -7.77 5.68 8.96
N TYR A 216 -8.39 6.09 7.84
CA TYR A 216 -7.68 6.19 6.56
C TYR A 216 -6.36 6.97 6.70
N LYS A 217 -6.31 7.99 7.57
CA LYS A 217 -5.11 8.82 7.81
C LYS A 217 -3.88 8.07 8.30
N ALA A 218 -4.02 6.92 8.96
CA ALA A 218 -2.88 6.21 9.52
C ALA A 218 -2.24 5.21 8.55
N LEU A 219 -3.06 4.49 7.76
CA LEU A 219 -2.61 3.69 6.62
C LEU A 219 -1.78 4.56 5.63
N LYS A 220 -2.21 5.82 5.47
CA LYS A 220 -1.63 6.91 4.67
C LYS A 220 -0.23 7.42 5.04
N ILE A 221 0.42 6.92 6.08
CA ILE A 221 1.81 7.33 6.42
C ILE A 221 2.79 6.18 6.18
N VAL A 222 2.26 4.98 6.03
CA VAL A 222 3.01 3.72 6.03
C VAL A 222 3.25 3.27 4.59
N THR A 223 2.24 3.42 3.72
CA THR A 223 2.31 3.08 2.28
C THR A 223 2.85 4.21 1.41
N THR A 224 2.81 5.44 1.90
CA THR A 224 3.16 6.64 1.14
C THR A 224 4.55 7.13 1.51
N LEU A 225 5.53 6.61 0.76
CA LEU A 225 6.85 7.18 0.48
C LEU A 225 6.75 8.59 -0.16
N LEU A 226 5.90 9.46 0.39
CA LEU A 226 5.60 10.76 -0.18
C LEU A 226 6.66 11.79 0.23
N PRO A 227 7.15 12.61 -0.71
CA PRO A 227 7.93 13.79 -0.36
C PRO A 227 7.22 14.69 0.66
N PHE A 228 8.01 15.35 1.49
CA PHE A 228 7.56 16.36 2.45
C PHE A 228 6.58 17.34 1.81
N GLY A 229 5.40 17.50 2.43
CA GLY A 229 4.34 18.41 1.97
C GLY A 229 3.14 17.73 1.31
N LEU A 230 3.30 16.53 0.75
CA LEU A 230 2.18 15.77 0.16
C LEU A 230 1.29 15.08 1.20
N LEU A 231 1.81 14.83 2.41
CA LEU A 231 1.05 14.39 3.60
C LEU A 231 -0.14 15.30 3.93
N LYS A 232 -0.12 16.57 3.48
CA LYS A 232 -1.24 17.52 3.67
C LYS A 232 -2.30 17.47 2.56
N LYS A 233 -2.02 16.87 1.39
CA LYS A 233 -2.94 16.81 0.21
C LYS A 233 -3.72 15.50 0.10
N VAL A 234 -3.69 14.74 1.18
CA VAL A 234 -4.18 13.39 1.41
C VAL A 234 -5.71 13.22 1.25
N ASN A 235 -6.49 14.28 1.03
CA ASN A 235 -7.91 14.16 0.65
C ASN A 235 -8.11 13.68 -0.80
N GLN A 236 -7.06 13.56 -1.61
CA GLN A 236 -7.18 13.19 -3.03
C GLN A 236 -7.42 11.69 -3.30
N TYR A 237 -7.11 10.77 -2.38
CA TYR A 237 -7.46 9.34 -2.56
C TYR A 237 -8.96 9.09 -2.62
N ILE A 238 -9.77 9.96 -2.01
CA ILE A 238 -11.23 9.95 -2.16
C ILE A 238 -11.61 10.08 -3.64
N LYS A 239 -10.83 10.86 -4.43
CA LYS A 239 -11.08 11.02 -5.86
C LYS A 239 -10.86 9.73 -6.65
N GLY A 240 -9.93 8.87 -6.22
CA GLY A 240 -9.76 7.54 -6.79
C GLY A 240 -10.98 6.66 -6.58
N VAL A 241 -11.49 6.62 -5.36
CA VAL A 241 -12.74 5.91 -5.05
C VAL A 241 -13.90 6.46 -5.86
N ASP A 242 -14.04 7.79 -5.93
CA ASP A 242 -15.10 8.44 -6.70
C ASP A 242 -15.00 8.13 -8.20
N PHE A 243 -13.79 8.05 -8.75
CA PHE A 243 -13.55 7.58 -10.11
C PHE A 243 -14.11 6.16 -10.29
N PHE A 244 -13.75 5.22 -9.41
CA PHE A 244 -14.22 3.83 -9.49
C PHE A 244 -15.68 3.60 -9.06
N LYS A 245 -16.39 4.61 -8.55
CA LYS A 245 -17.85 4.51 -8.35
C LYS A 245 -18.61 4.47 -9.68
N VAL A 246 -18.05 5.08 -10.73
CA VAL A 246 -18.70 5.21 -12.04
C VAL A 246 -17.93 4.51 -13.16
N HIS A 247 -16.79 3.88 -12.85
CA HIS A 247 -15.97 3.12 -13.78
C HIS A 247 -15.82 1.65 -13.33
N PRO A 248 -15.56 0.72 -14.25
CA PRO A 248 -15.28 -0.67 -13.91
C PRO A 248 -14.09 -0.84 -12.96
N VAL A 249 -14.19 -1.77 -12.03
CA VAL A 249 -13.12 -2.15 -11.07
C VAL A 249 -12.46 -3.50 -11.39
N SER A 250 -12.95 -4.19 -12.42
CA SER A 250 -12.49 -5.52 -12.82
C SER A 250 -11.96 -5.57 -14.26
N ALA A 251 -11.06 -6.50 -14.51
CA ALA A 251 -10.49 -6.79 -15.81
C ALA A 251 -11.54 -7.35 -16.79
N PRO A 252 -11.35 -7.13 -18.11
CA PRO A 252 -10.24 -6.41 -18.73
C PRO A 252 -10.42 -4.88 -18.75
N ALA A 253 -11.61 -4.37 -18.37
CA ALA A 253 -11.94 -2.96 -18.54
C ALA A 253 -11.13 -2.05 -17.59
N VAL A 254 -10.77 -2.53 -16.40
CA VAL A 254 -9.98 -1.77 -15.42
C VAL A 254 -8.53 -1.54 -15.87
N ASP A 255 -7.98 -2.45 -16.69
CA ASP A 255 -6.57 -2.45 -17.11
C ASP A 255 -6.18 -1.14 -17.82
N GLN A 256 -7.11 -0.54 -18.57
CA GLN A 256 -6.87 0.73 -19.28
C GLN A 256 -6.57 1.90 -18.32
N PHE A 257 -7.09 1.84 -17.09
CA PHE A 257 -6.92 2.89 -16.08
C PHE A 257 -5.54 2.83 -15.41
N PHE A 258 -4.87 1.67 -15.49
CA PHE A 258 -3.49 1.48 -15.04
C PHE A 258 -2.46 1.80 -16.13
N ASN A 259 -2.84 2.57 -17.15
CA ASN A 259 -1.89 3.28 -18.00
C ASN A 259 -1.45 4.59 -17.30
N PRO A 260 -0.15 4.81 -17.02
CA PRO A 260 0.31 6.00 -16.31
C PRO A 260 -0.16 7.31 -16.94
N ARG A 261 -0.12 7.42 -18.28
CA ARG A 261 -0.52 8.64 -18.99
C ARG A 261 -2.02 8.92 -18.86
N PHE A 262 -2.83 7.87 -18.81
CA PHE A 262 -4.26 8.00 -18.57
C PHE A 262 -4.51 8.47 -17.14
N ALA A 263 -3.99 7.75 -16.14
CA ALA A 263 -4.22 8.01 -14.73
C ALA A 263 -3.79 9.43 -14.29
N GLU A 264 -2.69 9.94 -14.85
CA GLU A 264 -2.21 11.32 -14.66
C GLU A 264 -3.24 12.40 -15.00
N THR A 265 -4.18 12.09 -15.90
CA THR A 265 -5.17 13.07 -16.40
C THR A 265 -6.60 12.77 -15.97
N ALA A 266 -6.86 11.52 -15.57
CA ALA A 266 -8.19 11.03 -15.19
C ALA A 266 -8.66 11.53 -13.83
N ILE A 267 -7.73 11.72 -12.87
CA ILE A 267 -8.04 12.15 -11.51
C ILE A 267 -7.55 13.60 -11.33
N LYS A 268 -8.48 14.56 -11.44
CA LYS A 268 -8.22 16.02 -11.28
C LYS A 268 -8.76 16.56 -9.97
#